data_AF-A0A7J9G1Y1-F1
#
_entry.id   AF-A0A7J9G1Y1-F1
#
_cell.length_a   1.000
_cell.length_b   1.000
_cell.length_c   1.000
_cell.angle_alpha   90.00
_cell.angle_beta   90.00
_cell.angle_gamma   90.00
#
_symmetry.space_group_name_H-M   'P 1'
#
loop_
_entity.id
_entity.type
_entity.pdbx_description
1 polymer ?
#
loop_
_entity_poly.entity_id
_entity_poly.type
_entity_poly.pdbx_seq_one_letter_code
_entity_poly.pdbx_strand_id
1 'polypeptide(L)'
;MNNPFVGHLEVLEQLLKGIAMMKELTLRTKDYLVSFGECMSTRIFAAYLNKIGVKARQYDAFEIGFITTDDFTNADILEATYPAVAKRLNDDWISDTAIPIVTGFLGKGWRSSAITTLGRGGSDLTATTIGKALGLREIQVWKDVDGVLTCDPNIYQHAEPVPYLTFEEAAELAYFGAQVLHPQSMRPAREGDIPVRVKNSYNPNAPGTLITRNRDMSKAVLTSIVLKRNVTMLDIVSTRMLGQFGFLAKVFSIFEDLGISVDVVATSE
;
A
#
# COMPACT_ATOMS: atom_id res chain seq x y z
N MET A 1 -8.97 35.59 -0.96
CA MET A 1 -8.60 34.30 -0.34
C MET A 1 -7.77 33.55 -1.36
N ASN A 2 -6.48 33.36 -1.11
CA ASN A 2 -5.65 32.54 -2.00
C ASN A 2 -6.18 31.12 -1.97
N ASN A 3 -6.61 30.61 -3.13
CA ASN A 3 -7.06 29.23 -3.24
C ASN A 3 -5.83 28.32 -3.07
N PRO A 4 -5.72 27.52 -1.99
CA PRO A 4 -4.55 26.68 -1.75
C PRO A 4 -4.28 25.68 -2.89
N PHE A 5 -5.28 25.35 -3.71
CA PHE A 5 -5.10 24.52 -4.90
C PHE A 5 -4.23 25.16 -5.98
N VAL A 6 -4.38 26.48 -6.18
CA VAL A 6 -3.62 27.21 -7.21
C VAL A 6 -2.14 27.18 -6.85
N GLY A 7 -1.80 27.31 -5.57
CA GLY A 7 -0.42 27.22 -5.08
C GLY A 7 0.22 25.85 -5.38
N HIS A 8 -0.49 24.74 -5.20
CA HIS A 8 0.07 23.41 -5.50
C HIS A 8 0.32 23.21 -7.00
N LEU A 9 -0.57 23.68 -7.86
CA LEU A 9 -0.40 23.58 -9.32
C LEU A 9 0.77 24.44 -9.82
N GLU A 10 0.93 25.63 -9.28
CA GLU A 10 2.07 26.51 -9.59
C GLU A 10 3.40 25.86 -9.18
N VAL A 11 3.48 25.29 -7.98
CA VAL A 11 4.70 24.60 -7.51
C VAL A 11 4.97 23.35 -8.35
N LEU A 12 3.93 22.58 -8.73
CA LEU A 12 4.08 21.43 -9.62
C LEU A 12 4.62 21.86 -11.01
N GLU A 13 4.10 22.94 -11.57
CA GLU A 13 4.58 23.49 -12.84
C GLU A 13 6.05 23.93 -12.74
N GLN A 14 6.41 24.62 -11.66
CA GLN A 14 7.79 25.04 -11.41
C GLN A 14 8.74 23.84 -11.27
N LEU A 15 8.32 22.79 -10.56
CA LEU A 15 9.08 21.55 -10.42
C LEU A 15 9.33 20.90 -11.78
N LEU A 16 8.30 20.77 -12.61
CA LEU A 16 8.40 20.19 -13.95
C LEU A 16 9.30 21.01 -14.87
N LYS A 17 9.23 22.35 -14.81
CA LYS A 17 10.17 23.23 -15.52
C LYS A 17 11.61 23.01 -15.06
N GLY A 18 11.84 22.89 -13.76
CA GLY A 18 13.15 22.60 -13.19
C GLY A 18 13.72 21.27 -13.69
N ILE A 19 12.92 20.19 -13.66
CA ILE A 19 13.28 18.88 -14.22
C ILE A 19 13.64 19.01 -15.71
N ALA A 20 12.82 19.72 -16.48
CA ALA A 20 13.03 19.90 -17.92
C ALA A 20 14.30 20.69 -18.26
N MET A 21 14.69 21.66 -17.41
CA MET A 21 15.92 22.45 -17.55
C MET A 21 17.16 21.65 -17.17
N MET A 22 17.11 20.91 -16.05
CA MET A 22 18.25 20.14 -15.55
C MET A 22 18.48 18.85 -16.33
N LYS A 23 17.46 18.34 -17.03
CA LYS A 23 17.48 17.02 -17.72
C LYS A 23 17.77 15.86 -16.76
N GLU A 24 17.38 16.01 -15.50
CA GLU A 24 17.63 15.03 -14.45
C GLU A 24 16.38 14.83 -13.60
N LEU A 25 16.08 13.56 -13.27
CA LEU A 25 14.99 13.18 -12.37
C LEU A 25 15.52 12.16 -11.35
N THR A 26 15.98 12.67 -10.21
CA THR A 26 16.42 11.82 -9.09
C THR A 26 15.24 11.11 -8.44
N LEU A 27 15.48 10.01 -7.71
CA LEU A 27 14.45 9.30 -6.94
C LEU A 27 13.78 10.22 -5.91
N ARG A 28 14.55 11.10 -5.26
CA ARG A 28 14.03 12.13 -4.35
C ARG A 28 13.06 13.08 -5.05
N THR A 29 13.44 13.57 -6.23
CA THR A 29 12.58 14.46 -7.02
C THR A 29 11.32 13.73 -7.49
N LYS A 30 11.42 12.43 -7.82
CA LYS A 30 10.29 11.58 -8.20
C LYS A 30 9.28 11.44 -7.07
N ASP A 31 9.73 11.17 -5.84
CA ASP A 31 8.86 11.09 -4.65
C ASP A 31 8.15 12.42 -4.40
N TYR A 32 8.88 13.53 -4.49
CA TYR A 32 8.28 14.86 -4.38
C TYR A 32 7.23 15.10 -5.47
N LEU A 33 7.54 14.76 -6.72
CA LEU A 33 6.64 14.93 -7.87
C LEU A 33 5.33 14.17 -7.71
N VAL A 34 5.37 12.90 -7.32
CA VAL A 34 4.15 12.08 -7.19
C VAL A 34 3.33 12.43 -5.95
N SER A 35 3.95 13.06 -4.93
CA SER A 35 3.26 13.49 -3.72
C SER A 35 2.10 14.47 -3.97
N PHE A 36 2.19 15.26 -5.04
CA PHE A 36 1.15 16.22 -5.40
C PHE A 36 -0.21 15.57 -5.62
N GLY A 37 -0.28 14.32 -6.10
CA GLY A 37 -1.53 13.61 -6.32
C GLY A 37 -2.37 13.49 -5.04
N GLU A 38 -1.80 12.87 -4.00
CA GLU A 38 -2.45 12.67 -2.70
C GLU A 38 -2.68 14.00 -1.96
N CYS A 39 -1.71 14.92 -2.05
CA CYS A 39 -1.85 16.26 -1.46
C CYS A 39 -3.07 17.00 -2.02
N MET A 40 -3.28 16.94 -3.34
CA MET A 40 -4.43 17.57 -3.99
C MET A 40 -5.74 16.81 -3.69
N SER A 41 -5.75 15.48 -3.79
CA SER A 41 -6.96 14.67 -3.61
C SER A 41 -7.58 14.86 -2.21
N THR A 42 -6.77 14.79 -1.16
CA THR A 42 -7.21 14.94 0.23
C THR A 42 -7.72 16.33 0.54
N ARG A 43 -7.08 17.37 -0.02
CA ARG A 43 -7.54 18.76 0.11
C ARG A 43 -8.91 18.95 -0.55
N ILE A 44 -9.12 18.40 -1.76
CA ILE A 44 -10.41 18.51 -2.46
C ILE A 44 -11.49 17.85 -1.62
N PHE A 45 -11.22 16.64 -1.13
CA PHE A 45 -12.19 15.87 -0.38
C PHE A 45 -12.54 16.51 0.97
N ALA A 46 -11.55 16.99 1.72
CA ALA A 46 -11.78 17.71 2.97
C ALA A 46 -12.58 19.01 2.75
N ALA A 47 -12.25 19.79 1.71
CA ALA A 47 -13.00 20.99 1.37
C ALA A 47 -14.46 20.68 1.00
N TYR A 48 -14.67 19.60 0.24
CA TYR A 48 -16.00 19.13 -0.13
C TYR A 48 -16.82 18.71 1.09
N LEU A 49 -16.27 17.90 2.00
CA LEU A 49 -16.95 17.50 3.24
C LEU A 49 -17.40 18.71 4.05
N ASN A 50 -16.50 19.70 4.25
CA ASN A 50 -16.85 20.93 4.96
C ASN A 50 -17.95 21.72 4.23
N LYS A 51 -17.93 21.76 2.89
CA LYS A 51 -18.95 22.43 2.09
C LYS A 51 -20.34 21.81 2.27
N ILE A 52 -20.43 20.50 2.50
CA ILE A 52 -21.70 19.80 2.75
C ILE A 52 -22.05 19.71 4.25
N GLY A 53 -21.35 20.44 5.12
CA GLY A 53 -21.62 20.50 6.56
C GLY A 53 -20.99 19.38 7.39
N VAL A 54 -20.14 18.54 6.79
CA VAL A 54 -19.39 17.49 7.50
C VAL A 54 -18.01 18.04 7.86
N LYS A 55 -17.79 18.28 9.14
CA LYS A 55 -16.54 18.87 9.62
C LYS A 55 -15.36 17.91 9.39
N ALA A 56 -14.41 18.35 8.57
CA ALA A 56 -13.25 17.55 8.17
C ALA A 56 -11.97 18.40 8.19
N ARG A 57 -10.84 17.76 8.47
CA ARG A 57 -9.52 18.41 8.48
C ARG A 57 -8.54 17.60 7.64
N GLN A 58 -7.88 18.28 6.70
CA GLN A 58 -6.86 17.65 5.86
C GLN A 58 -5.53 17.56 6.60
N TYR A 59 -4.80 16.46 6.37
CA TYR A 59 -3.47 16.23 6.89
C TYR A 59 -2.53 15.67 5.83
N ASP A 60 -1.34 16.24 5.75
CA ASP A 60 -0.24 15.64 5.01
C ASP A 60 0.47 14.65 5.95
N ALA A 61 0.55 13.37 5.58
CA ALA A 61 1.17 12.31 6.37
C ALA A 61 2.58 12.70 6.85
N PHE A 62 3.37 13.30 5.96
CA PHE A 62 4.74 13.76 6.24
C PHE A 62 4.83 14.91 7.25
N GLU A 63 3.72 15.58 7.57
CA GLU A 63 3.66 16.63 8.61
C GLU A 63 3.06 16.15 9.94
N ILE A 64 2.47 14.95 10.00
CA ILE A 64 1.79 14.44 11.20
C ILE A 64 2.49 13.26 11.87
N GLY A 65 3.74 13.00 11.51
CA GLY A 65 4.55 11.98 12.17
C GLY A 65 4.69 10.67 11.41
N PHE A 66 4.40 10.62 10.10
CA PHE A 66 4.89 9.51 9.26
C PHE A 66 6.38 9.67 9.02
N ILE A 67 7.18 8.93 9.78
CA ILE A 67 8.65 8.97 9.73
C ILE A 67 9.15 7.72 9.01
N THR A 68 9.98 7.90 7.98
CA THR A 68 10.47 6.81 7.15
C THR A 68 11.99 6.77 7.07
N THR A 69 12.54 5.69 6.49
CA THR A 69 13.89 5.71 5.94
C THR A 69 13.99 6.71 4.77
N ASP A 70 15.21 6.97 4.30
CA ASP A 70 15.49 7.88 3.18
C ASP A 70 15.61 7.14 1.83
N ASP A 71 15.16 5.88 1.76
CA ASP A 71 15.13 5.05 0.56
C ASP A 71 13.95 5.46 -0.33
N PHE A 72 14.12 6.56 -1.08
CA PHE A 72 13.08 7.10 -1.96
C PHE A 72 12.51 6.04 -2.90
N THR A 73 11.22 6.16 -3.25
CA THR A 73 10.38 5.22 -4.01
C THR A 73 9.97 3.94 -3.29
N ASN A 74 10.58 3.60 -2.15
CA ASN A 74 10.24 2.40 -1.38
C ASN A 74 10.65 2.55 0.10
N ALA A 75 10.32 3.68 0.72
CA ALA A 75 10.77 4.01 2.06
C ALA A 75 10.04 3.16 3.11
N ASP A 76 10.78 2.68 4.11
CA ASP A 76 10.20 1.90 5.22
C ASP A 76 9.73 2.81 6.36
N ILE A 77 8.58 2.49 6.93
CA ILE A 77 8.04 3.20 8.12
C ILE A 77 8.86 2.84 9.35
N LEU A 78 9.33 3.84 10.07
CA LEU A 78 10.07 3.66 11.32
C LEU A 78 9.11 3.59 12.51
N GLU A 79 9.48 2.81 13.55
CA GLU A 79 8.68 2.61 14.77
C GLU A 79 8.28 3.92 15.48
N ALA A 80 9.09 4.98 15.35
CA ALA A 80 8.77 6.30 15.89
C ALA A 80 7.47 6.91 15.31
N THR A 81 6.99 6.39 14.17
CA THR A 81 5.74 6.83 13.52
C THR A 81 4.52 6.59 14.40
N TYR A 82 4.41 5.41 15.02
CA TYR A 82 3.20 5.04 15.76
C TYR A 82 2.86 6.01 16.90
N PRO A 83 3.76 6.31 17.85
CA PRO A 83 3.46 7.29 18.90
C PRO A 83 3.31 8.72 18.36
N ALA A 84 4.03 9.10 17.30
CA ALA A 84 3.97 10.45 16.73
C ALA A 84 2.60 10.73 16.08
N VAL A 85 2.15 9.82 15.22
CA VAL A 85 0.83 9.90 14.55
C VAL A 85 -0.29 9.85 15.58
N ALA A 86 -0.22 8.93 16.54
CA ALA A 86 -1.23 8.79 17.59
C ALA A 86 -1.38 10.09 18.40
N LYS A 87 -0.26 10.67 18.85
CA LYS A 87 -0.26 11.94 19.57
C LYS A 87 -0.89 13.06 18.74
N ARG A 88 -0.42 13.24 17.50
CA ARG A 88 -0.87 14.34 16.64
C ARG A 88 -2.37 14.28 16.36
N LEU A 89 -2.89 13.11 15.99
CA LEU A 89 -4.31 12.94 15.67
C LEU A 89 -5.20 13.04 16.91
N ASN A 90 -4.77 12.50 18.06
CA ASN A 90 -5.53 12.59 19.31
C ASN A 90 -5.60 14.02 19.84
N ASP A 91 -4.48 14.75 19.88
CA ASP A 91 -4.43 16.13 20.36
C ASP A 91 -5.37 17.03 19.54
N ASP A 92 -5.34 16.88 18.22
CA ASP A 92 -6.19 17.65 17.32
C ASP A 92 -7.67 17.26 17.43
N TRP A 93 -7.98 15.97 17.62
CA TRP A 93 -9.34 15.48 17.80
C TRP A 93 -9.99 15.99 19.10
N ILE A 94 -9.23 16.02 20.19
CA ILE A 94 -9.66 16.54 21.50
C ILE A 94 -9.87 18.06 21.43
N SER A 95 -8.94 18.78 20.77
CA SER A 95 -9.00 20.23 20.65
C SER A 95 -10.16 20.69 19.79
N ASP A 96 -10.38 20.04 18.64
CA ASP A 96 -11.36 20.44 17.66
C ASP A 96 -11.78 19.27 16.79
N THR A 97 -12.78 18.52 17.27
CA THR A 97 -13.26 17.29 16.64
C THR A 97 -13.66 17.51 15.18
N ALA A 98 -12.94 16.85 14.27
CA ALA A 98 -13.12 16.89 12.82
C ALA A 98 -12.63 15.57 12.20
N ILE A 99 -13.27 15.10 11.13
CA ILE A 99 -12.85 13.89 10.43
C ILE A 99 -11.46 14.10 9.80
N PRO A 100 -10.42 13.33 10.17
CA PRO A 100 -9.10 13.43 9.57
C PRO A 100 -9.10 12.88 8.13
N ILE A 101 -8.67 13.69 7.16
CA ILE A 101 -8.45 13.29 5.77
C ILE A 101 -6.94 13.32 5.51
N VAL A 102 -6.29 12.16 5.62
CA VAL A 102 -4.83 12.02 5.60
C VAL A 102 -4.36 11.57 4.22
N THR A 103 -3.25 12.12 3.72
CA THR A 103 -2.63 11.64 2.47
C THR A 103 -2.18 10.19 2.61
N GLY A 104 -2.51 9.35 1.62
CA GLY A 104 -1.94 8.00 1.52
C GLY A 104 -0.50 8.03 1.02
N PHE A 105 0.20 6.89 1.05
CA PHE A 105 1.45 6.63 0.31
C PHE A 105 2.68 7.49 0.68
N LEU A 106 2.54 8.53 1.50
CA LEU A 106 3.58 9.52 1.77
C LEU A 106 4.15 9.44 3.19
N GLY A 107 5.40 9.86 3.34
CA GLY A 107 6.09 10.00 4.62
C GLY A 107 7.22 11.04 4.57
N LYS A 108 7.96 11.14 5.68
CA LYS A 108 9.09 12.06 5.84
C LYS A 108 10.35 11.29 6.20
N GLY A 109 11.37 11.40 5.36
CA GLY A 109 12.66 10.75 5.58
C GLY A 109 13.34 11.26 6.85
N TRP A 110 13.79 10.34 7.71
CA TRP A 110 14.36 10.64 9.02
C TRP A 110 15.59 11.55 8.95
N ARG A 111 16.49 11.35 7.98
CA ARG A 111 17.73 12.14 7.87
C ARG A 111 17.56 13.36 6.97
N SER A 112 16.92 13.17 5.81
CA SER A 112 16.81 14.23 4.81
C SER A 112 15.69 15.23 5.10
N SER A 113 14.71 14.85 5.93
CA SER A 113 13.43 15.56 6.11
C SER A 113 12.67 15.78 4.78
N ALA A 114 13.02 15.07 3.72
CA ALA A 114 12.35 15.14 2.44
C ALA A 114 11.08 14.29 2.45
N ILE A 115 10.15 14.61 1.54
CA ILE A 115 8.99 13.76 1.28
C ILE A 115 9.46 12.46 0.65
N THR A 116 8.99 11.35 1.19
CA THR A 116 9.25 9.99 0.71
C THR A 116 7.93 9.33 0.31
N THR A 117 8.04 8.29 -0.52
CA THR A 117 6.91 7.43 -0.84
C THR A 117 7.12 6.01 -0.30
N LEU A 118 6.02 5.38 0.09
CA LEU A 118 6.00 4.09 0.82
C LEU A 118 6.06 2.85 -0.09
N GLY A 119 6.30 3.03 -1.39
CA GLY A 119 6.31 1.94 -2.37
C GLY A 119 4.95 1.28 -2.60
N ARG A 120 4.98 -0.01 -2.95
CA ARG A 120 3.77 -0.77 -3.37
C ARG A 120 2.77 -0.93 -2.23
N GLY A 121 1.50 -0.65 -2.52
CA GLY A 121 0.43 -0.70 -1.52
C GLY A 121 0.52 0.42 -0.47
N GLY A 122 1.20 1.53 -0.78
CA GLY A 122 1.50 2.55 0.22
C GLY A 122 0.30 3.25 0.84
N SER A 123 -0.80 3.47 0.11
CA SER A 123 -2.03 4.03 0.71
C SER A 123 -2.70 3.06 1.68
N ASP A 124 -2.69 1.75 1.35
CA ASP A 124 -3.14 0.71 2.28
C ASP A 124 -2.22 0.66 3.52
N LEU A 125 -0.90 0.84 3.32
CA LEU A 125 0.08 0.85 4.42
C LEU A 125 -0.15 2.06 5.33
N THR A 126 -0.43 3.24 4.78
CA THR A 126 -0.85 4.41 5.58
C THR A 126 -2.06 4.08 6.45
N ALA A 127 -3.10 3.45 5.89
CA ALA A 127 -4.31 3.11 6.62
C ALA A 127 -4.05 2.11 7.76
N THR A 128 -3.28 1.05 7.51
CA THR A 128 -2.95 0.06 8.55
C THR A 128 -2.02 0.62 9.62
N THR A 129 -1.07 1.50 9.25
CA THR A 129 -0.23 2.20 10.21
C THR A 129 -1.03 3.09 11.14
N ILE A 130 -1.99 3.88 10.62
CA ILE A 130 -2.91 4.67 11.46
C ILE A 130 -3.74 3.77 12.35
N GLY A 131 -4.27 2.66 11.82
CA GLY A 131 -5.02 1.67 12.59
C GLY A 131 -4.23 1.14 13.79
N LYS A 132 -2.97 0.72 13.57
CA LYS A 132 -2.06 0.27 14.62
C LYS A 132 -1.71 1.38 15.60
N ALA A 133 -1.39 2.58 15.11
CA ALA A 133 -1.01 3.73 15.94
C ALA A 133 -2.12 4.13 16.92
N LEU A 134 -3.37 4.10 16.47
CA LEU A 134 -4.54 4.50 17.27
C LEU A 134 -5.23 3.33 18.01
N GLY A 135 -4.80 2.09 17.80
CA GLY A 135 -5.43 0.90 18.39
C GLY A 135 -6.89 0.72 17.96
N LEU A 136 -7.19 0.94 16.68
CA LEU A 136 -8.56 0.88 16.17
C LEU A 136 -9.11 -0.55 16.10
N ARG A 137 -10.44 -0.68 16.16
CA ARG A 137 -11.14 -1.97 16.14
C ARG A 137 -11.09 -2.70 14.80
N GLU A 138 -10.98 -1.97 13.69
CA GLU A 138 -10.87 -2.52 12.33
C GLU A 138 -10.28 -1.46 11.40
N ILE A 139 -9.63 -1.91 10.33
CA ILE A 139 -9.18 -1.06 9.21
C ILE A 139 -10.03 -1.42 8.00
N GLN A 140 -10.54 -0.43 7.27
CA GLN A 140 -11.37 -0.67 6.08
C GLN A 140 -10.67 -0.17 4.82
N VAL A 141 -10.57 -1.03 3.82
CA VAL A 141 -10.11 -0.71 2.47
C VAL A 141 -11.30 -0.77 1.53
N TRP A 142 -11.53 0.30 0.77
CA TRP A 142 -12.67 0.43 -0.12
C TRP A 142 -12.24 0.27 -1.58
N LYS A 143 -12.88 -0.66 -2.29
CA LYS A 143 -12.67 -1.00 -3.69
C LYS A 143 -13.97 -0.84 -4.49
N ASP A 144 -13.97 -1.34 -5.71
CA ASP A 144 -15.09 -1.33 -6.66
C ASP A 144 -15.82 -2.69 -6.78
N VAL A 145 -15.40 -3.70 -6.02
CA VAL A 145 -15.99 -5.03 -5.95
C VAL A 145 -16.31 -5.43 -4.50
N ASP A 146 -17.19 -6.42 -4.32
CA ASP A 146 -17.70 -6.91 -3.02
C ASP A 146 -16.65 -7.71 -2.22
N GLY A 147 -15.51 -7.09 -1.93
CA GLY A 147 -14.40 -7.69 -1.19
C GLY A 147 -13.37 -8.35 -2.11
N VAL A 148 -12.74 -9.41 -1.60
CA VAL A 148 -11.89 -10.32 -2.38
C VAL A 148 -12.78 -11.40 -2.99
N LEU A 149 -12.53 -11.75 -4.25
CA LEU A 149 -13.35 -12.68 -5.01
C LEU A 149 -12.65 -14.03 -5.22
N THR A 150 -13.42 -15.07 -5.53
CA THR A 150 -12.91 -16.42 -5.83
C THR A 150 -12.07 -16.48 -7.11
N CYS A 151 -12.20 -15.50 -8.01
CA CYS A 151 -11.30 -15.24 -9.14
C CYS A 151 -11.53 -13.81 -9.66
N ASP A 152 -10.78 -13.38 -10.67
CA ASP A 152 -11.00 -12.08 -11.33
C ASP A 152 -12.34 -12.07 -12.10
N PRO A 153 -13.29 -11.18 -11.75
CA PRO A 153 -14.60 -11.10 -12.39
C PRO A 153 -14.54 -10.66 -13.86
N ASN A 154 -13.44 -10.02 -14.28
CA ASN A 154 -13.20 -9.68 -15.69
C ASN A 154 -12.79 -10.89 -16.53
N ILE A 155 -12.32 -11.97 -15.89
CA ILE A 155 -11.97 -13.23 -16.54
C ILE A 155 -13.15 -14.20 -16.51
N TYR A 156 -13.85 -14.27 -15.37
CA TYR A 156 -14.99 -15.17 -15.19
C TYR A 156 -16.12 -14.49 -14.41
N GLN A 157 -17.28 -14.34 -15.05
CA GLN A 157 -18.39 -13.53 -14.55
C GLN A 157 -19.07 -14.07 -13.29
N HIS A 158 -18.94 -15.37 -13.00
CA HIS A 158 -19.51 -15.98 -11.79
C HIS A 158 -18.50 -16.02 -10.63
N ALA A 159 -17.62 -15.02 -10.54
CA ALA A 159 -16.77 -14.83 -9.37
C ALA A 159 -17.62 -14.48 -8.14
N GLU A 160 -17.36 -15.15 -7.03
CA GLU A 160 -18.14 -14.99 -5.80
C GLU A 160 -17.29 -14.28 -4.72
N PRO A 161 -17.90 -13.46 -3.85
CA PRO A 161 -17.23 -12.90 -2.69
C PRO A 161 -16.70 -13.97 -1.73
N VAL A 162 -15.44 -13.83 -1.33
CA VAL A 162 -14.82 -14.63 -0.26
C VAL A 162 -15.03 -13.90 1.06
N PRO A 163 -15.91 -14.37 1.97
CA PRO A 163 -16.31 -13.58 3.14
C PRO A 163 -15.21 -13.45 4.20
N TYR A 164 -14.32 -14.43 4.31
CA TYR A 164 -13.27 -14.49 5.31
C TYR A 164 -11.95 -14.96 4.71
N LEU A 165 -10.86 -14.31 5.12
CA LEU A 165 -9.49 -14.70 4.79
C LEU A 165 -8.61 -14.63 6.03
N THR A 166 -7.56 -15.43 6.06
CA THR A 166 -6.42 -15.15 6.95
C THR A 166 -5.48 -14.13 6.33
N PHE A 167 -4.65 -13.47 7.14
CA PHE A 167 -3.58 -12.60 6.64
C PHE A 167 -2.60 -13.35 5.72
N GLU A 168 -2.38 -14.64 5.97
CA GLU A 168 -1.52 -15.50 5.15
C GLU A 168 -2.15 -15.77 3.79
N GLU A 169 -3.44 -16.17 3.75
CA GLU A 169 -4.16 -16.34 2.49
C GLU A 169 -4.20 -15.04 1.68
N ALA A 170 -4.47 -13.91 2.32
CA ALA A 170 -4.50 -12.61 1.64
C ALA A 170 -3.12 -12.23 1.07
N ALA A 171 -2.03 -12.52 1.79
CA ALA A 171 -0.67 -12.24 1.34
C ALA A 171 -0.30 -13.07 0.10
N GLU A 172 -0.60 -14.37 0.11
CA GLU A 172 -0.36 -15.26 -1.03
C GLU A 172 -1.18 -14.83 -2.26
N LEU A 173 -2.47 -14.55 -2.08
CA LEU A 173 -3.32 -14.08 -3.17
C LEU A 173 -2.79 -12.78 -3.78
N ALA A 174 -2.39 -11.83 -2.94
CA ALA A 174 -1.82 -10.55 -3.39
C ALA A 174 -0.48 -10.74 -4.12
N TYR A 175 0.37 -11.66 -3.66
CA TYR A 175 1.65 -11.98 -4.29
C TYR A 175 1.48 -12.47 -5.74
N PHE A 176 0.51 -13.34 -6.00
CA PHE A 176 0.22 -13.85 -7.34
C PHE A 176 -0.57 -12.88 -8.23
N GLY A 177 -0.95 -11.71 -7.72
CA GLY A 177 -1.56 -10.63 -8.49
C GLY A 177 -3.07 -10.49 -8.31
N ALA A 178 -3.68 -11.16 -7.32
CA ALA A 178 -5.04 -10.82 -6.94
C ALA A 178 -5.07 -9.36 -6.47
N GLN A 179 -6.10 -8.62 -6.85
CA GLN A 179 -6.30 -7.25 -6.41
C GLN A 179 -6.78 -7.21 -4.94
N VAL A 180 -5.93 -7.66 -4.02
CA VAL A 180 -6.12 -7.62 -2.56
C VAL A 180 -5.19 -6.52 -2.00
N LEU A 181 -4.95 -6.49 -0.69
CA LEU A 181 -3.92 -5.65 -0.07
C LEU A 181 -2.54 -6.26 -0.26
N HIS A 182 -1.53 -5.44 -0.55
CA HIS A 182 -0.14 -5.88 -0.63
C HIS A 182 0.35 -6.46 0.71
N PRO A 183 1.19 -7.51 0.74
CA PRO A 183 1.67 -8.10 2.01
C PRO A 183 2.34 -7.09 2.94
N GLN A 184 3.12 -6.15 2.37
CA GLN A 184 3.78 -5.10 3.14
C GLN A 184 2.79 -4.19 3.86
N SER A 185 1.64 -3.89 3.25
CA SER A 185 0.62 -3.02 3.84
C SER A 185 -0.18 -3.70 4.94
N MET A 186 -0.23 -5.02 4.97
CA MET A 186 -0.92 -5.77 6.04
C MET A 186 -0.07 -5.94 7.31
N ARG A 187 1.25 -5.71 7.26
CA ARG A 187 2.14 -5.93 8.43
C ARG A 187 1.68 -5.19 9.69
N PRO A 188 1.37 -3.87 9.67
CA PRO A 188 0.95 -3.18 10.88
C PRO A 188 -0.36 -3.74 11.46
N ALA A 189 -1.30 -4.12 10.60
CA ALA A 189 -2.55 -4.75 11.02
C ALA A 189 -2.31 -6.13 11.66
N ARG A 190 -1.43 -6.95 11.07
CA ARG A 190 -1.06 -8.27 11.60
C ARG A 190 -0.36 -8.18 12.96
N GLU A 191 0.55 -7.22 13.13
CA GLU A 191 1.27 -6.99 14.38
C GLU A 191 0.37 -6.43 15.47
N GLY A 192 -0.55 -5.53 15.13
CA GLY A 192 -1.55 -4.99 16.05
C GLY A 192 -2.74 -5.91 16.32
N ASP A 193 -2.80 -7.07 15.65
CA ASP A 193 -3.95 -7.98 15.63
C ASP A 193 -5.28 -7.29 15.27
N ILE A 194 -5.22 -6.34 14.33
CA ILE A 194 -6.36 -5.51 13.91
C ILE A 194 -6.95 -6.11 12.63
N PRO A 195 -8.24 -6.51 12.61
CA PRO A 195 -8.89 -7.00 11.41
C PRO A 195 -8.89 -5.97 10.28
N VAL A 196 -8.68 -6.43 9.04
CA VAL A 196 -8.81 -5.61 7.83
C VAL A 196 -10.04 -6.03 7.05
N ARG A 197 -10.89 -5.09 6.66
CA ARG A 197 -12.09 -5.35 5.87
C ARG A 197 -11.99 -4.72 4.50
N VAL A 198 -12.14 -5.53 3.44
CA VAL A 198 -12.25 -5.05 2.06
C VAL A 198 -13.72 -4.86 1.72
N LYS A 199 -14.13 -3.64 1.38
CA LYS A 199 -15.51 -3.24 1.10
C LYS A 199 -15.68 -2.69 -0.32
N ASN A 200 -16.92 -2.65 -0.80
CA ASN A 200 -17.27 -2.06 -2.09
C ASN A 200 -17.86 -0.66 -1.91
N SER A 201 -17.28 0.34 -2.58
CA SER A 201 -17.79 1.71 -2.60
C SER A 201 -19.11 1.85 -3.37
N TYR A 202 -19.39 0.97 -4.34
CA TYR A 202 -20.65 0.90 -5.07
C TYR A 202 -21.73 0.07 -4.36
N ASN A 203 -21.35 -0.77 -3.40
CA ASN A 203 -22.27 -1.56 -2.57
C ASN A 203 -21.87 -1.49 -1.08
N PRO A 204 -22.08 -0.34 -0.40
CA PRO A 204 -21.56 -0.11 0.95
C PRO A 204 -22.15 -1.03 2.03
N ASN A 205 -23.32 -1.61 1.76
CA ASN A 205 -24.04 -2.50 2.68
C ASN A 205 -23.55 -3.95 2.60
N ALA A 206 -22.79 -4.32 1.56
CA ALA A 206 -22.17 -5.63 1.50
C ALA A 206 -21.22 -5.84 2.70
N PRO A 207 -21.18 -7.07 3.26
CA PRO A 207 -20.26 -7.39 4.36
C PRO A 207 -18.79 -7.28 3.93
N GLY A 208 -18.52 -7.48 2.64
CA GLY A 208 -17.18 -7.55 2.06
C GLY A 208 -16.40 -8.76 2.56
N THR A 209 -15.07 -8.65 2.53
CA THR A 209 -14.16 -9.69 3.03
C THR A 209 -13.50 -9.23 4.31
N LEU A 210 -13.57 -10.04 5.36
CA LEU A 210 -12.88 -9.82 6.62
C LEU A 210 -11.58 -10.65 6.67
N ILE A 211 -10.45 -9.96 6.77
CA ILE A 211 -9.11 -10.54 6.88
C ILE A 211 -8.68 -10.50 8.35
N THR A 212 -8.34 -11.65 8.91
CA THR A 212 -7.98 -11.83 10.34
C THR A 212 -6.79 -12.77 10.50
N ARG A 213 -6.31 -12.98 11.73
CA ARG A 213 -5.23 -13.95 11.99
C ARG A 213 -5.66 -15.38 11.67
N ASN A 214 -6.85 -15.77 12.13
CA ASN A 214 -7.38 -17.12 12.02
C ASN A 214 -8.85 -17.08 11.60
N ARG A 215 -9.31 -18.08 10.85
CA ARG A 215 -10.72 -18.30 10.51
C ARG A 215 -11.06 -19.78 10.62
N ASP A 216 -12.35 -20.11 10.63
CA ASP A 216 -12.78 -21.51 10.53
C ASP A 216 -12.41 -22.09 9.15
N MET A 217 -11.67 -23.20 9.17
CA MET A 217 -11.20 -23.92 7.99
C MET A 217 -12.01 -25.19 7.72
N SER A 218 -13.02 -25.51 8.52
CA SER A 218 -13.80 -26.75 8.43
C SER A 218 -14.45 -27.01 7.06
N LYS A 219 -14.78 -25.95 6.33
CA LYS A 219 -15.38 -25.98 4.98
C LYS A 219 -14.44 -25.46 3.88
N ALA A 220 -13.23 -25.05 4.22
CA ALA A 220 -12.31 -24.41 3.29
C ALA A 220 -11.50 -25.48 2.53
N VAL A 221 -11.81 -25.66 1.25
CA VAL A 221 -11.03 -26.54 0.35
C VAL A 221 -10.25 -25.71 -0.67
N LEU A 222 -10.93 -24.75 -1.30
CA LEU A 222 -10.35 -23.79 -2.24
C LEU A 222 -10.89 -22.41 -1.90
N THR A 223 -10.00 -21.42 -1.80
CA THR A 223 -10.37 -20.05 -1.42
C THR A 223 -10.51 -19.14 -2.64
N SER A 224 -9.51 -19.11 -3.52
CA SER A 224 -9.52 -18.27 -4.73
C SER A 224 -8.49 -18.78 -5.75
N ILE A 225 -8.70 -18.44 -7.02
CA ILE A 225 -7.83 -18.76 -8.16
C ILE A 225 -7.28 -17.44 -8.72
N VAL A 226 -5.96 -17.36 -8.83
CA VAL A 226 -5.26 -16.17 -9.32
C VAL A 226 -4.54 -16.50 -10.63
N LEU A 227 -4.60 -15.59 -11.59
CA LEU A 227 -3.93 -15.72 -12.88
C LEU A 227 -2.87 -14.63 -13.03
N LYS A 228 -1.60 -15.04 -13.14
CA LYS A 228 -0.50 -14.15 -13.55
C LYS A 228 -0.26 -14.32 -15.06
N ARG A 229 -0.57 -13.29 -15.84
CA ARG A 229 -0.37 -13.28 -17.30
C ARG A 229 1.04 -12.82 -17.67
N ASN A 230 1.49 -13.17 -18.87
CA ASN A 230 2.76 -12.70 -19.46
C ASN A 230 4.00 -13.02 -18.60
N VAL A 231 4.02 -14.23 -18.02
CA VAL A 231 5.21 -14.73 -17.31
C VAL A 231 6.21 -15.32 -18.30
N THR A 232 7.49 -15.08 -18.07
CA THR A 232 8.59 -15.69 -18.83
C THR A 232 9.16 -16.84 -18.03
N MET A 233 9.14 -18.05 -18.60
CA MET A 233 9.75 -19.23 -17.99
C MET A 233 11.17 -19.40 -18.51
N LEU A 234 12.14 -19.53 -17.61
CA LEU A 234 13.52 -19.89 -17.93
C LEU A 234 13.78 -21.30 -17.41
N ASP A 235 14.26 -22.18 -18.28
CA ASP A 235 14.70 -23.53 -17.93
C ASP A 235 16.24 -23.58 -17.94
N ILE A 236 16.85 -24.01 -16.83
CA ILE A 236 18.30 -24.04 -16.64
C ILE A 236 18.72 -25.48 -16.39
N VAL A 237 19.10 -26.16 -17.48
CA VAL A 237 19.51 -27.57 -17.44
C VAL A 237 21.03 -27.68 -17.34
N SER A 238 21.52 -28.44 -16.36
CA SER A 238 22.94 -28.74 -16.20
C SER A 238 23.16 -30.11 -15.54
N THR A 239 23.89 -31.00 -16.21
CA THR A 239 24.29 -32.29 -15.64
C THR A 239 25.25 -32.16 -14.46
N ARG A 240 25.83 -30.96 -14.26
CA ARG A 240 26.70 -30.64 -13.12
C ARG A 240 25.92 -30.18 -11.89
N MET A 241 24.60 -30.19 -11.92
CA MET A 241 23.75 -29.77 -10.80
C MET A 241 23.66 -30.86 -9.71
N LEU A 242 23.57 -32.13 -10.10
CA LEU A 242 23.51 -33.27 -9.19
C LEU A 242 24.79 -33.39 -8.35
N GLY A 243 24.67 -33.20 -7.03
CA GLY A 243 25.75 -33.38 -6.06
C GLY A 243 26.78 -32.25 -5.99
N GLN A 244 26.59 -31.11 -6.69
CA GLN A 244 27.46 -29.94 -6.58
C GLN A 244 26.90 -28.85 -5.65
N PHE A 245 27.76 -28.34 -4.78
CA PHE A 245 27.49 -27.15 -3.98
C PHE A 245 27.63 -25.89 -4.84
N GLY A 246 26.73 -24.92 -4.63
CA GLY A 246 26.85 -23.57 -5.18
C GLY A 246 26.19 -23.32 -6.54
N PHE A 247 25.60 -24.32 -7.18
CA PHE A 247 24.91 -24.13 -8.47
C PHE A 247 23.77 -23.10 -8.37
N LEU A 248 22.83 -23.30 -7.45
CA LEU A 248 21.70 -22.37 -7.24
C LEU A 248 22.18 -20.98 -6.78
N ALA A 249 23.21 -20.91 -5.93
CA ALA A 249 23.78 -19.62 -5.50
C ALA A 249 24.32 -18.82 -6.69
N LYS A 250 25.04 -19.49 -7.61
CA LYS A 250 25.54 -18.85 -8.83
C LYS A 250 24.41 -18.39 -9.75
N VAL A 251 23.35 -19.19 -9.89
CA VAL A 251 22.18 -18.81 -10.69
C VAL A 251 21.55 -17.53 -10.14
N PHE A 252 21.20 -17.49 -8.84
CA PHE A 252 20.54 -16.32 -8.25
C PHE A 252 21.43 -15.07 -8.17
N SER A 253 22.75 -15.23 -8.03
CA SER A 253 23.70 -14.11 -8.09
C SER A 253 23.65 -13.39 -9.44
N ILE A 254 23.46 -14.10 -10.55
CA ILE A 254 23.33 -13.48 -11.88
C ILE A 254 22.05 -12.64 -11.97
N PHE A 255 20.94 -13.13 -11.41
CA PHE A 255 19.69 -12.37 -11.37
C PHE A 255 19.81 -11.10 -10.52
N GLU A 256 20.48 -11.21 -9.37
CA GLU A 256 20.76 -10.08 -8.49
C GLU A 256 21.62 -9.00 -9.19
N ASP A 257 22.73 -9.39 -9.82
CA ASP A 257 23.62 -8.49 -10.55
C ASP A 257 22.90 -7.72 -11.68
N LEU A 258 21.89 -8.35 -12.29
CA LEU A 258 21.06 -7.76 -13.34
C LEU A 258 19.83 -7.01 -12.81
N GLY A 259 19.58 -7.02 -11.50
CA GLY A 259 18.40 -6.39 -10.90
C GLY A 259 17.08 -7.05 -11.30
N ILE A 260 17.09 -8.36 -11.57
CA ILE A 260 15.91 -9.13 -12.00
C ILE A 260 15.36 -9.91 -10.80
N SER A 261 14.11 -9.62 -10.43
CA SER A 261 13.40 -10.38 -9.40
C SER A 261 12.77 -11.64 -9.99
N VAL A 262 12.96 -12.78 -9.31
CA VAL A 262 12.40 -14.09 -9.70
C VAL A 262 11.14 -14.38 -8.89
N ASP A 263 10.08 -14.82 -9.56
CA ASP A 263 8.77 -15.07 -8.93
C ASP A 263 8.62 -16.50 -8.38
N VAL A 264 8.71 -17.51 -9.24
CA VAL A 264 8.46 -18.92 -8.90
C VAL A 264 9.67 -19.76 -9.32
N VAL A 265 10.04 -20.72 -8.47
CA VAL A 265 11.17 -21.61 -8.69
C VAL A 265 10.72 -23.05 -8.48
N ALA A 266 11.07 -23.92 -9.43
CA ALA A 266 10.97 -25.36 -9.28
C ALA A 266 12.31 -25.98 -9.71
N THR A 267 12.65 -27.12 -9.12
CA THR A 267 13.87 -27.86 -9.46
C THR A 267 13.54 -29.31 -9.76
N SER A 268 14.21 -29.89 -10.74
CA SER A 268 14.26 -31.33 -10.98
C SER A 268 15.71 -31.82 -10.85
N GLU A 269 15.91 -33.14 -10.81
CA GLU A 269 17.24 -33.74 -10.95
C GLU A 269 17.73 -33.69 -12.41
#